data_AF-A0A1X1B3P9-F1
#
_entry.id   AF-A0A1X1B3P9-F1
#
_cell.length_a   1.000
_cell.length_b   1.000
_cell.length_c   1.000
_cell.angle_alpha   90.00
_cell.angle_beta   90.00
_cell.angle_gamma   90.00
#
_symmetry.space_group_name_H-M   'P 1'
#
loop_
_entity.id
_entity.type
_entity.pdbx_description
1 polymer ?
#
loop_
_entity_poly.entity_id
_entity_poly.type
_entity_poly.pdbx_seq_one_letter_code
_entity_poly.pdbx_strand_id
1 'polypeptide(L)'
;MTDPNNPEPADAAILEVFDNDGDGVVDSALVDVDGDGVGDVVASDADQDGAIDTLSYDTDGDNYFETAAVDTDGDGNADTVLVDEDADGTADVAFVDVDQDGDIDNAYVNDPGTGEWTEVDPGSGDTSVV
;
A
#
# COMPACT_ATOMS: atom_id res chain seq x y z
N MET A 1 -13.60 16.69 22.16
CA MET A 1 -14.45 15.80 21.37
C MET A 1 -13.59 15.44 20.19
N THR A 2 -13.02 14.24 20.22
CA THR A 2 -12.27 13.68 19.10
C THR A 2 -13.24 13.52 17.94
N ASP A 3 -12.79 13.87 16.74
CA ASP A 3 -13.55 13.62 15.52
C ASP A 3 -13.52 12.12 15.27
N PRO A 4 -14.67 11.41 15.23
CA PRO A 4 -14.69 9.98 14.97
C PRO A 4 -14.20 9.62 13.57
N ASN A 5 -14.05 10.60 12.67
CA ASN A 5 -13.57 10.42 11.30
C ASN A 5 -12.17 11.03 11.08
N ASN A 6 -11.50 11.46 12.17
CA ASN A 6 -10.11 11.94 12.14
C ASN A 6 -9.49 11.68 13.52
N PRO A 7 -9.21 10.40 13.84
CA PRO A 7 -8.55 10.03 15.09
C PRO A 7 -7.17 10.67 15.15
N GLU A 8 -6.78 11.08 16.37
CA GLU A 8 -5.48 11.70 16.59
C GLU A 8 -4.39 10.60 16.50
N PRO A 9 -3.24 10.87 15.86
CA PRO A 9 -2.13 9.91 15.67
C PRO A 9 -1.42 9.50 16.98
N ALA A 10 -2.07 9.66 18.13
CA ALA A 10 -1.53 9.38 19.45
C ALA A 10 -1.65 7.92 19.88
N ASP A 11 -2.43 7.10 19.16
CA ASP A 11 -2.68 5.70 19.51
C ASP A 11 -2.01 4.69 18.55
N ALA A 12 -1.23 5.17 17.57
CA ALA A 12 -0.51 4.29 16.65
C ALA A 12 0.40 3.28 17.39
N ALA A 13 0.17 2.00 17.18
CA ALA A 13 0.84 0.89 17.83
C ALA A 13 1.13 -0.24 16.85
N ILE A 14 2.28 -0.92 17.03
CA ILE A 14 2.51 -2.21 16.39
C ILE A 14 1.60 -3.23 17.09
N LEU A 15 0.65 -3.79 16.35
CA LEU A 15 -0.30 -4.77 16.84
C LEU A 15 0.33 -6.17 16.92
N GLU A 16 0.98 -6.59 15.84
CA GLU A 16 1.61 -7.91 15.74
C GLU A 16 2.86 -7.86 14.86
N VAL A 17 3.84 -8.73 15.16
CA VAL A 17 4.99 -8.98 14.30
C VAL A 17 5.12 -10.48 14.09
N PHE A 18 5.44 -10.86 12.87
CA PHE A 18 5.59 -12.24 12.42
C PHE A 18 7.04 -12.51 12.05
N ASP A 19 7.55 -13.61 12.58
CA ASP A 19 8.83 -14.24 12.23
C ASP A 19 8.45 -15.69 11.89
N ASN A 20 8.22 -15.95 10.62
CA ASN A 20 7.71 -17.20 10.09
C ASN A 20 8.78 -18.28 9.99
N ASP A 21 10.05 -17.91 9.84
CA ASP A 21 11.15 -18.86 9.69
C ASP A 21 12.00 -19.05 10.98
N GLY A 22 11.82 -18.17 11.96
CA GLY A 22 12.39 -18.24 13.31
C GLY A 22 13.84 -17.79 13.39
N ASP A 23 14.30 -16.95 12.48
CA ASP A 23 15.69 -16.50 12.41
C ASP A 23 15.98 -15.29 13.34
N GLY A 24 14.93 -14.62 13.82
CA GLY A 24 15.00 -13.46 14.71
C GLY A 24 14.96 -12.09 14.02
N VAL A 25 14.77 -12.06 12.70
CA VAL A 25 14.37 -10.89 11.90
C VAL A 25 12.83 -10.91 11.77
N VAL A 26 12.22 -9.75 11.57
CA VAL A 26 10.76 -9.65 11.39
C VAL A 26 10.44 -9.78 9.92
N ASP A 27 9.64 -10.78 9.56
CA ASP A 27 9.16 -10.98 8.18
C ASP A 27 7.95 -10.10 7.87
N SER A 28 7.11 -9.80 8.87
CA SER A 28 5.91 -9.00 8.66
C SER A 28 5.46 -8.28 9.92
N ALA A 29 4.81 -7.13 9.78
CA ALA A 29 4.26 -6.37 10.89
C ALA A 29 2.87 -5.85 10.58
N LEU A 30 1.97 -5.95 11.55
CA LEU A 30 0.66 -5.28 11.56
C LEU A 30 0.75 -4.04 12.45
N VAL A 31 0.33 -2.90 11.92
CA VAL A 31 0.32 -1.61 12.64
C VAL A 31 -1.11 -1.09 12.67
N ASP A 32 -1.58 -0.83 13.88
CA ASP A 32 -2.82 -0.10 14.17
C ASP A 32 -2.42 1.37 14.29
N VAL A 33 -2.84 2.23 13.37
CA VAL A 33 -2.44 3.65 13.33
C VAL A 33 -3.46 4.50 14.07
N ASP A 34 -4.73 4.10 14.06
CA ASP A 34 -5.85 4.87 14.55
C ASP A 34 -6.28 4.52 16.00
N GLY A 35 -5.78 3.41 16.53
CA GLY A 35 -5.95 2.96 17.90
C GLY A 35 -7.22 2.16 18.17
N ASP A 36 -7.92 1.68 17.14
CA ASP A 36 -9.19 0.96 17.30
C ASP A 36 -9.02 -0.53 17.65
N GLY A 37 -7.79 -1.05 17.56
CA GLY A 37 -7.42 -2.45 17.81
C GLY A 37 -7.50 -3.36 16.58
N VAL A 38 -7.71 -2.81 15.39
CA VAL A 38 -7.60 -3.42 14.07
C VAL A 38 -6.30 -2.93 13.40
N GLY A 39 -5.71 -3.76 12.55
CA GLY A 39 -4.47 -3.38 11.86
C GLY A 39 -4.80 -2.61 10.59
N ASP A 40 -4.38 -1.34 10.54
CA ASP A 40 -4.50 -0.49 9.35
C ASP A 40 -3.39 -0.78 8.34
N VAL A 41 -2.20 -1.16 8.80
CA VAL A 41 -1.03 -1.36 7.94
C VAL A 41 -0.50 -2.77 8.06
N VAL A 42 -0.16 -3.37 6.92
CA VAL A 42 0.62 -4.60 6.85
C VAL A 42 1.92 -4.31 6.11
N ALA A 43 3.07 -4.51 6.75
CA ALA A 43 4.36 -4.50 6.10
C ALA A 43 4.92 -5.92 6.05
N SER A 44 5.58 -6.32 4.96
CA SER A 44 6.26 -7.60 4.81
C SER A 44 7.65 -7.40 4.19
N ASP A 45 8.64 -8.06 4.77
CA ASP A 45 10.03 -8.22 4.32
C ASP A 45 10.23 -9.73 4.13
N ALA A 46 9.96 -10.23 2.92
CA ALA A 46 9.93 -11.65 2.61
C ALA A 46 11.32 -12.23 2.30
N ASP A 47 12.29 -11.40 1.93
CA ASP A 47 13.67 -11.82 1.69
C ASP A 47 14.66 -11.48 2.84
N GLN A 48 14.17 -10.78 3.87
CA GLN A 48 14.83 -10.45 5.14
C GLN A 48 16.10 -9.62 4.96
N ASP A 49 16.14 -8.78 3.93
CA ASP A 49 17.28 -7.90 3.69
C ASP A 49 17.21 -6.58 4.50
N GLY A 50 16.06 -6.34 5.15
CA GLY A 50 15.79 -5.17 5.99
C GLY A 50 15.06 -4.03 5.27
N ALA A 51 14.75 -4.18 3.98
CA ALA A 51 13.77 -3.38 3.25
C ALA A 51 12.37 -4.02 3.33
N ILE A 52 11.32 -3.25 3.02
CA ILE A 52 9.95 -3.77 3.04
C ILE A 52 9.55 -4.11 1.60
N ASP A 53 9.44 -5.40 1.29
CA ASP A 53 8.98 -5.91 0.00
C ASP A 53 7.52 -5.55 -0.30
N THR A 54 6.66 -5.48 0.71
CA THR A 54 5.23 -5.18 0.50
C THR A 54 4.64 -4.42 1.66
N LEU A 55 3.91 -3.35 1.38
CA LEU A 55 3.23 -2.51 2.35
C LEU A 55 1.77 -2.28 1.94
N SER A 56 0.80 -2.82 2.67
CA SER A 56 -0.63 -2.56 2.48
C SER A 56 -1.18 -1.61 3.54
N TYR A 57 -2.13 -0.74 3.17
CA TYR A 57 -2.77 0.24 4.04
C TYR A 57 -4.29 0.24 3.83
N ASP A 58 -5.04 0.04 4.92
CA ASP A 58 -6.48 0.20 5.05
C ASP A 58 -6.73 1.62 5.59
N THR A 59 -7.38 2.44 4.78
CA THR A 59 -7.57 3.87 5.03
C THR A 59 -8.90 4.16 5.70
N ASP A 60 -9.90 3.28 5.55
CA ASP A 60 -11.27 3.53 6.01
C ASP A 60 -11.76 2.55 7.10
N GLY A 61 -10.94 1.56 7.45
CA GLY A 61 -11.12 0.61 8.54
C GLY A 61 -12.13 -0.48 8.22
N ASP A 62 -12.40 -0.77 6.95
CA ASP A 62 -13.38 -1.77 6.54
C ASP A 62 -12.82 -3.21 6.43
N ASN A 63 -11.51 -3.39 6.68
CA ASN A 63 -10.70 -4.61 6.55
C ASN A 63 -10.37 -5.02 5.11
N TYR A 64 -10.56 -4.14 4.13
CA TYR A 64 -9.95 -4.22 2.82
C TYR A 64 -8.82 -3.20 2.73
N PHE A 65 -7.80 -3.48 1.92
CA PHE A 65 -6.64 -2.59 1.81
C PHE A 65 -6.79 -1.72 0.57
N GLU A 66 -6.93 -0.41 0.74
CA GLU A 66 -7.07 0.53 -0.38
C GLU A 66 -5.73 0.84 -1.03
N THR A 67 -4.60 0.57 -0.40
CA THR A 67 -3.28 0.84 -1.01
C THR A 67 -2.32 -0.30 -0.72
N ALA A 68 -1.52 -0.69 -1.72
CA ALA A 68 -0.44 -1.65 -1.56
C ALA A 68 0.80 -1.21 -2.34
N ALA A 69 1.92 -0.98 -1.66
CA ALA A 69 3.21 -0.76 -2.28
C ALA A 69 4.00 -2.07 -2.31
N VAL A 70 4.74 -2.31 -3.39
CA VAL A 70 5.56 -3.50 -3.61
C VAL A 70 6.95 -3.05 -4.04
N ASP A 71 7.96 -3.50 -3.31
CA ASP A 71 9.37 -3.40 -3.63
C ASP A 71 9.83 -4.81 -4.04
N THR A 72 10.26 -4.98 -5.28
CA THR A 72 10.61 -6.29 -5.84
C THR A 72 12.11 -6.54 -5.81
N ASP A 73 12.93 -5.51 -5.60
CA ASP A 73 14.38 -5.62 -5.61
C ASP A 73 15.06 -5.32 -4.26
N GLY A 74 14.27 -5.00 -3.23
CA GLY A 74 14.68 -4.92 -1.83
C GLY A 74 15.50 -3.66 -1.53
N ASP A 75 15.40 -2.63 -2.37
CA ASP A 75 16.21 -1.43 -2.21
C ASP A 75 15.62 -0.42 -1.20
N GLY A 76 14.38 -0.65 -0.77
CA GLY A 76 13.60 0.17 0.15
C GLY A 76 12.70 1.19 -0.53
N ASN A 77 12.69 1.27 -1.86
CA ASN A 77 11.77 2.04 -2.66
C ASN A 77 10.77 1.09 -3.33
N ALA A 78 9.49 1.47 -3.32
CA ALA A 78 8.47 0.65 -3.98
C ALA A 78 8.55 0.79 -5.50
N ASP A 79 8.81 -0.32 -6.19
CA ASP A 79 8.69 -0.43 -7.65
C ASP A 79 7.26 -0.20 -8.14
N THR A 80 6.27 -0.62 -7.36
CA THR A 80 4.85 -0.60 -7.76
C THR A 80 3.96 -0.20 -6.60
N VAL A 81 3.03 0.72 -6.85
CA VAL A 81 1.99 1.12 -5.88
C VAL A 81 0.62 0.86 -6.51
N LEU A 82 -0.16 0.01 -5.86
CA LEU A 82 -1.52 -0.32 -6.19
C LEU A 82 -2.47 0.49 -5.30
N VAL A 83 -3.57 0.97 -5.86
CA VAL A 83 -4.66 1.66 -5.14
C VAL A 83 -5.98 1.01 -5.53
N ASP A 84 -6.76 0.61 -4.54
CA ASP A 84 -8.14 0.11 -4.63
C ASP A 84 -9.01 1.20 -3.99
N GLU A 85 -9.64 2.05 -4.79
CA GLU A 85 -10.42 3.19 -4.28
C GLU A 85 -11.83 2.79 -3.82
N ASP A 86 -12.33 1.64 -4.29
CA ASP A 86 -13.69 1.17 -3.99
C ASP A 86 -13.76 -0.04 -3.04
N ALA A 87 -12.60 -0.49 -2.54
CA ALA A 87 -12.43 -1.54 -1.55
C ALA A 87 -13.04 -2.88 -1.99
N ASP A 88 -13.05 -3.16 -3.30
CA ASP A 88 -13.60 -4.41 -3.83
C ASP A 88 -12.63 -5.59 -3.80
N GLY A 89 -11.37 -5.33 -3.43
CA GLY A 89 -10.26 -6.28 -3.40
C GLY A 89 -9.48 -6.35 -4.72
N THR A 90 -9.77 -5.46 -5.67
CA THR A 90 -9.08 -5.29 -6.95
C THR A 90 -8.54 -3.88 -7.02
N ALA A 91 -7.25 -3.73 -7.31
CA ALA A 91 -6.68 -2.41 -7.53
C ALA A 91 -7.34 -1.71 -8.73
N ASP A 92 -7.79 -0.48 -8.51
CA ASP A 92 -8.27 0.47 -9.52
C ASP A 92 -7.12 1.16 -10.24
N VAL A 93 -6.00 1.38 -9.55
CA VAL A 93 -4.85 2.11 -10.08
C VAL A 93 -3.56 1.37 -9.73
N ALA A 94 -2.62 1.35 -10.67
CA ALA A 94 -1.26 0.86 -10.44
C ALA A 94 -0.27 1.89 -10.96
N PHE A 95 0.62 2.37 -10.10
CA PHE A 95 1.76 3.20 -10.44
C PHE A 95 3.02 2.33 -10.43
N VAL A 96 3.90 2.52 -11.40
CA VAL A 96 5.15 1.77 -11.54
C VAL A 96 6.29 2.76 -11.74
N ASP A 97 7.30 2.63 -10.90
CA ASP A 97 8.57 3.35 -10.97
C ASP A 97 9.65 2.31 -11.31
N VAL A 98 10.11 2.30 -12.56
CA VAL A 98 11.02 1.25 -13.08
C VAL A 98 12.47 1.58 -12.78
N ASP A 99 12.81 2.87 -12.71
CA ASP A 99 14.17 3.33 -12.44
C ASP A 99 14.41 3.83 -11.01
N GLN A 100 13.36 3.76 -10.18
CA GLN A 100 13.36 4.03 -8.73
C GLN A 100 13.93 5.41 -8.41
N ASP A 101 13.67 6.38 -9.27
CA ASP A 101 14.12 7.76 -9.09
C ASP A 101 13.14 8.61 -8.27
N GLY A 102 11.98 8.05 -7.93
CA GLY A 102 10.91 8.65 -7.16
C GLY A 102 9.87 9.38 -8.00
N ASP A 103 10.05 9.46 -9.31
CA ASP A 103 9.02 9.87 -10.27
C ASP A 103 8.38 8.62 -10.91
N ILE A 104 7.05 8.65 -11.12
CA ILE A 104 6.36 7.51 -11.72
C ILE A 104 6.63 7.44 -13.23
N ASP A 105 7.09 6.28 -13.69
CA ASP A 105 7.33 5.98 -15.11
C ASP A 105 6.04 5.59 -15.85
N ASN A 106 5.26 4.69 -15.26
CA ASN A 106 4.03 4.17 -15.85
C ASN A 106 2.91 4.19 -14.83
N ALA A 107 1.71 4.53 -15.28
CA ALA A 107 0.50 4.41 -14.49
C ALA A 107 -0.55 3.63 -15.28
N TYR A 108 -1.35 2.84 -14.60
CA TYR A 108 -2.41 2.03 -15.17
C TYR A 108 -3.68 2.24 -14.37
N VAL A 109 -4.81 2.31 -15.05
CA VAL A 109 -6.14 2.35 -14.45
C VAL A 109 -6.93 1.12 -14.87
N ASN A 110 -7.61 0.49 -13.91
CA ASN A 110 -8.57 -0.56 -14.14
C ASN A 110 -9.95 0.06 -14.42
N ASP A 111 -10.65 -0.43 -15.43
CA ASP A 111 -12.07 -0.11 -15.61
C ASP A 111 -12.91 -1.16 -14.86
N PRO A 112 -13.57 -0.82 -13.74
CA PRO A 112 -14.32 -1.79 -12.93
C PRO A 112 -15.51 -2.42 -13.71
N GLY A 113 -15.96 -1.78 -14.79
CA GLY A 113 -17.00 -2.33 -15.67
C GLY A 113 -16.51 -3.45 -16.59
N THR A 114 -15.20 -3.52 -16.87
CA THR A 114 -14.61 -4.48 -17.82
C THR A 114 -13.47 -5.32 -17.26
N GLY A 115 -12.81 -4.88 -16.19
CA GLY A 115 -11.58 -5.43 -15.64
C GLY A 115 -10.34 -5.21 -16.52
N GLU A 116 -10.45 -4.36 -17.56
CA GLU A 116 -9.34 -4.06 -18.47
C GLU A 116 -8.43 -2.98 -17.88
N TRP A 117 -7.12 -3.20 -17.99
CA TRP A 117 -6.11 -2.23 -17.58
C TRP A 117 -5.71 -1.33 -18.74
N THR A 118 -5.75 -0.02 -18.53
CA THR A 118 -5.35 0.98 -19.52
C THR A 118 -4.17 1.78 -18.98
N GLU A 119 -3.09 1.85 -19.76
CA GLU A 119 -1.95 2.71 -19.44
C GLU A 119 -2.33 4.19 -19.58
N VAL A 120 -2.04 4.96 -18.54
CA VAL A 120 -2.18 6.41 -18.48
C VAL A 120 -0.79 7.03 -18.30
N ASP A 121 -0.54 8.13 -18.99
CA ASP A 121 0.75 8.83 -18.94
C ASP A 121 0.84 9.65 -17.63
N PRO A 122 1.71 9.28 -16.69
CA PRO A 122 1.86 9.96 -15.40
C PRO A 122 2.49 11.36 -15.52
N GLY A 123 3.21 11.62 -16.61
CA GLY A 123 3.92 12.87 -16.89
C GLY A 123 3.11 13.89 -17.69
N SER A 124 2.00 13.46 -18.31
CA SER A 124 1.05 14.38 -18.91
C SER A 124 0.18 14.96 -17.80
N GLY A 125 0.44 16.21 -17.39
CA GLY A 125 -0.42 16.96 -16.46
C GLY A 125 -1.83 17.25 -17.01
N ASP A 126 -2.39 16.36 -17.82
CA ASP A 126 -3.72 16.42 -18.39
C ASP A 126 -4.63 15.44 -17.64
N THR A 127 -5.19 15.92 -16.53
CA THR A 127 -6.28 15.28 -15.80
C THR A 127 -7.61 15.37 -16.58
N SER A 128 -7.59 15.16 -17.89
CA SER A 128 -8.80 15.11 -18.70
C SER A 128 -9.33 13.68 -18.77
N VAL A 129 -9.84 13.20 -17.62
CA VAL A 129 -10.88 12.16 -17.63
C VAL A 129 -12.17 12.86 -18.06
N VAL A 130 -12.65 12.55 -19.26
CA VAL A 130 -13.94 13.02 -19.82
C VAL A 130 -15.03 11.99 -19.58
#